data_AF-A0A3M0FXH6-F1
#
_entry.id   AF-A0A3M0FXH6-F1
#
_cell.length_a   1.000
_cell.length_b   1.000
_cell.length_c   1.000
_cell.angle_alpha   90.00
_cell.angle_beta   90.00
_cell.angle_gamma   90.00
#
_symmetry.space_group_name_H-M   'P 1'
#
loop_
_entity.id
_entity.type
_entity.pdbx_description
1 polymer ?
#
loop_
_entity_poly.entity_id
_entity_poly.type
_entity_poly.pdbx_seq_one_letter_code
_entity_poly.pdbx_strand_id
1 'polypeptide(L)'
;MKNKLFFGCLALAAVFASCDSDDDTTTTGAQVEAGELSGGPFSFFVDGVADNVSGITLSGDIEGSVTTYVVTDAERNILGLPPTVAALEGVNFDDAGVGACYIYHLAYEDGLTGLAAGENLDDFTGDFDLSNFIVVNRLAGPVAGELSGGPFSFFVDGNVDNVSGIILSGDIQGSTTTYVVTDADKNILGIPPTLEAVEGINFDDAGVGACYIYHLAYEEGLTGLAGGENLDNFTGVFDLSNFIVVNRLAGPVAAEITGGPYTICVDGVPSMVSGLGLTGESVGSESSWVITSDTGEILGLPPTLDAVQGVNFDDAGAGVCLIWYLRYEPGLEGLEPGLNANDLSGVFDLSEPVTVTRNEPKAAEIVGGPFTFTVDGTPDMVSGLSLTGDSSGEFNTWVITTDTGEILGLPPTLAAVEGVNFDAAGVGVCLIWYLRYEEGLTGLAAGENANDLEGCFDLSEPVTVTRN
;
A
#
# COMPACT_ATOMS: atom_id res chain seq x y z
N MET A 1 -71.33 28.24 -24.35
CA MET A 1 -71.94 29.54 -23.97
C MET A 1 -73.36 29.28 -23.48
N LYS A 2 -73.62 29.50 -22.18
CA LYS A 2 -74.96 29.50 -21.58
C LYS A 2 -75.10 30.71 -20.66
N ASN A 3 -75.92 31.64 -21.12
CA ASN A 3 -76.76 32.67 -20.48
C ASN A 3 -76.65 32.97 -18.98
N LYS A 4 -76.68 34.29 -18.68
CA LYS A 4 -77.69 35.08 -17.91
C LYS A 4 -77.05 36.47 -17.69
N LEU A 5 -77.49 37.64 -18.18
CA LEU A 5 -78.77 38.37 -18.29
C LEU A 5 -79.52 38.62 -16.97
N PHE A 6 -79.45 39.87 -16.47
CA PHE A 6 -80.54 40.78 -16.02
C PHE A 6 -79.90 42.00 -15.30
N PHE A 7 -79.85 43.24 -15.85
CA PHE A 7 -80.89 44.29 -16.00
C PHE A 7 -81.60 44.63 -14.67
N GLY A 8 -81.28 45.76 -14.01
CA GLY A 8 -81.90 47.09 -14.20
C GLY A 8 -82.51 47.53 -12.86
N CYS A 9 -82.85 48.78 -12.53
CA CYS A 9 -82.91 50.03 -13.28
C CYS A 9 -83.32 51.14 -12.28
N LEU A 10 -83.02 52.41 -12.62
CA LEU A 10 -83.74 53.65 -12.27
C LEU A 10 -83.70 54.11 -10.79
N ALA A 11 -83.53 55.40 -10.45
CA ALA A 11 -84.13 56.66 -10.91
C ALA A 11 -83.52 57.77 -10.01
N LEU A 12 -83.57 59.10 -10.19
CA LEU A 12 -83.97 60.05 -11.23
C LEU A 12 -83.73 61.46 -10.62
N ALA A 13 -83.27 62.39 -11.46
CA ALA A 13 -83.45 63.86 -11.46
C ALA A 13 -83.10 64.77 -10.26
N ALA A 14 -82.40 65.84 -10.66
CA ALA A 14 -81.99 67.05 -9.97
C ALA A 14 -83.14 67.99 -9.54
N VAL A 15 -82.84 68.98 -8.67
CA VAL A 15 -82.72 70.41 -9.01
C VAL A 15 -82.76 71.38 -7.77
N PHE A 16 -81.81 72.35 -7.78
CA PHE A 16 -81.67 73.71 -7.16
C PHE A 16 -81.64 74.01 -5.64
N ALA A 17 -80.43 74.42 -5.19
CA ALA A 17 -79.98 75.69 -4.57
C ALA A 17 -80.53 76.21 -3.22
N SER A 18 -79.63 76.34 -2.23
CA SER A 18 -79.40 77.56 -1.42
C SER A 18 -78.14 77.41 -0.54
N CYS A 19 -77.30 78.44 -0.48
CA CYS A 19 -76.06 78.53 0.29
C CYS A 19 -76.30 78.55 1.82
N ASP A 20 -75.38 78.02 2.63
CA ASP A 20 -74.52 78.83 3.51
C ASP A 20 -73.41 78.02 4.23
N SER A 21 -72.30 78.73 4.44
CA SER A 21 -71.16 78.53 5.37
C SER A 21 -70.31 77.25 5.34
N ASP A 22 -69.13 77.42 4.74
CA ASP A 22 -67.78 77.18 5.27
C ASP A 22 -67.49 76.06 6.28
N ASP A 23 -66.37 75.40 5.95
CA ASP A 23 -65.46 74.63 6.80
C ASP A 23 -65.76 73.14 7.01
N ASP A 24 -65.42 72.35 5.98
CA ASP A 24 -64.90 71.01 6.22
C ASP A 24 -63.70 70.78 5.30
N THR A 25 -62.54 71.23 5.79
CA THR A 25 -61.24 70.74 5.33
C THR A 25 -61.16 69.25 5.69
N THR A 26 -61.72 68.44 4.80
CA THR A 26 -61.38 67.01 4.71
C THR A 26 -59.94 66.92 4.22
N THR A 27 -59.00 67.01 5.15
CA THR A 27 -57.66 66.45 4.97
C THR A 27 -57.84 64.95 4.75
N THR A 28 -57.89 64.53 3.48
CA THR A 28 -57.41 63.21 3.08
C THR A 28 -56.01 63.06 3.66
N GLY A 29 -55.88 62.28 4.74
CA GLY A 29 -54.57 61.86 5.24
C GLY A 29 -53.80 61.25 4.07
N ALA A 30 -52.54 61.64 3.91
CA ALA A 30 -51.67 61.02 2.92
C ALA A 30 -51.67 59.51 3.17
N GLN A 31 -52.01 58.73 2.16
CA GLN A 31 -51.99 57.27 2.25
C GLN A 31 -50.52 56.87 2.14
N VAL A 32 -49.98 56.24 3.19
CA VAL A 32 -48.60 55.75 3.17
C VAL A 32 -48.57 54.49 2.30
N GLU A 33 -47.59 54.36 1.42
CA GLU A 33 -47.41 53.24 0.50
C GLU A 33 -45.94 52.80 0.52
N ALA A 34 -45.68 51.52 0.76
CA ALA A 34 -44.34 50.96 0.87
C ALA A 34 -43.86 50.25 -0.40
N GLY A 35 -44.65 50.24 -1.47
CA GLY A 35 -44.32 49.58 -2.73
C GLY A 35 -44.22 48.05 -2.63
N GLU A 36 -43.61 47.44 -3.65
CA GLU A 36 -43.47 45.98 -3.80
C GLU A 36 -42.00 45.59 -4.03
N LEU A 37 -41.52 44.63 -3.25
CA LEU A 37 -40.19 44.05 -3.34
C LEU A 37 -40.14 42.85 -4.29
N SER A 38 -39.06 42.77 -5.07
CA SER A 38 -38.69 41.58 -5.84
C SER A 38 -37.19 41.32 -5.79
N GLY A 39 -36.75 40.10 -6.13
CA GLY A 39 -35.32 39.72 -6.15
C GLY A 39 -34.97 38.41 -5.43
N GLY A 40 -35.87 37.87 -4.59
CA GLY A 40 -35.70 36.57 -3.91
C GLY A 40 -36.75 35.52 -4.32
N PRO A 41 -36.93 34.43 -3.54
CA PRO A 41 -36.29 34.15 -2.24
C PRO A 41 -34.79 33.84 -2.38
N PHE A 42 -34.06 34.02 -1.29
CA PHE A 42 -32.63 33.68 -1.19
C PHE A 42 -32.45 32.46 -0.28
N SER A 43 -31.43 31.65 -0.57
CA SER A 43 -31.01 30.54 0.26
C SER A 43 -29.50 30.53 0.36
N PHE A 44 -29.00 30.44 1.58
CA PHE A 44 -27.57 30.43 1.92
C PHE A 44 -27.26 29.32 2.90
N PHE A 45 -26.01 28.91 3.00
CA PHE A 45 -25.54 27.96 4.01
C PHE A 45 -24.75 28.74 5.06
N VAL A 46 -25.04 28.49 6.34
CA VAL A 46 -24.27 29.09 7.42
C VAL A 46 -22.93 28.36 7.49
N ASP A 47 -21.92 28.91 6.84
CA ASP A 47 -20.60 28.31 6.62
C ASP A 47 -19.42 29.20 7.04
N GLY A 48 -19.70 30.39 7.59
CA GLY A 48 -18.69 31.35 8.03
C GLY A 48 -18.18 32.28 6.92
N VAL A 49 -18.67 32.15 5.70
CA VAL A 49 -18.46 33.09 4.59
C VAL A 49 -19.62 34.09 4.56
N ALA A 50 -19.32 35.34 4.19
CA ALA A 50 -20.35 36.37 4.17
C ALA A 50 -21.41 36.09 3.09
N ASP A 51 -22.66 35.96 3.53
CA ASP A 51 -23.82 35.70 2.69
C ASP A 51 -24.64 36.97 2.50
N ASN A 52 -24.50 37.57 1.32
CA ASN A 52 -25.13 38.82 0.99
C ASN A 52 -26.24 38.61 -0.07
N VAL A 53 -27.42 39.15 0.19
CA VAL A 53 -28.47 39.25 -0.84
C VAL A 53 -28.06 40.25 -1.91
N SER A 54 -28.52 40.04 -3.14
CA SER A 54 -28.28 40.96 -4.25
C SER A 54 -29.42 40.95 -5.26
N GLY A 55 -29.56 42.04 -6.03
CA GLY A 55 -30.59 42.16 -7.06
C GLY A 55 -31.97 42.47 -6.50
N ILE A 56 -32.05 43.00 -5.28
CA ILE A 56 -33.32 43.41 -4.70
C ILE A 56 -33.79 44.70 -5.38
N THR A 57 -35.03 44.70 -5.86
CA THR A 57 -35.65 45.89 -6.45
C THR A 57 -36.94 46.24 -5.73
N LEU A 58 -37.22 47.54 -5.69
CA LEU A 58 -38.43 48.11 -5.13
C LEU A 58 -39.18 48.84 -6.25
N SER A 59 -40.48 48.56 -6.36
CA SER A 59 -41.35 49.13 -7.40
C SER A 59 -42.71 49.51 -6.81
N GLY A 60 -43.60 50.08 -7.63
CA GLY A 60 -44.90 50.59 -7.18
C GLY A 60 -44.82 52.01 -6.62
N ASP A 61 -45.94 52.45 -6.04
CA ASP A 61 -46.03 53.76 -5.41
C ASP A 61 -45.33 53.70 -4.03
N ILE A 62 -44.54 54.73 -3.73
CA ILE A 62 -43.85 54.87 -2.45
C ILE A 62 -44.22 56.24 -1.89
N GLU A 63 -45.08 56.24 -0.89
CA GLU A 63 -45.61 57.45 -0.25
C GLU A 63 -45.35 57.36 1.26
N GLY A 64 -44.69 58.36 1.82
CA GLY A 64 -44.27 58.42 3.22
C GLY A 64 -43.10 59.39 3.37
N SER A 65 -43.05 60.17 4.46
CA SER A 65 -41.94 61.11 4.67
C SER A 65 -40.61 60.44 4.99
N VAL A 66 -40.62 59.19 5.47
CA VAL A 66 -39.43 58.38 5.75
C VAL A 66 -39.60 56.95 5.23
N THR A 67 -38.52 56.35 4.71
CA THR A 67 -38.51 54.94 4.30
C THR A 67 -37.25 54.21 4.79
N THR A 68 -37.35 52.90 4.97
CA THR A 68 -36.23 52.01 5.33
C THR A 68 -36.53 50.57 4.91
N TYR A 69 -35.52 49.71 4.91
CA TYR A 69 -35.73 48.26 4.92
C TYR A 69 -35.78 47.75 6.35
N VAL A 70 -36.51 46.66 6.56
CA VAL A 70 -36.62 45.97 7.84
C VAL A 70 -36.30 44.49 7.62
N VAL A 71 -35.30 43.99 8.33
CA VAL A 71 -34.95 42.56 8.35
C VAL A 71 -35.43 41.98 9.67
N THR A 72 -36.22 40.91 9.63
CA THR A 72 -36.74 40.23 10.83
C THR A 72 -36.35 38.76 10.89
N ASP A 73 -36.44 38.18 12.09
CA ASP A 73 -36.47 36.72 12.27
C ASP A 73 -37.84 36.13 11.88
N ALA A 74 -38.01 34.82 12.12
CA ALA A 74 -39.23 34.08 11.82
C ALA A 74 -40.43 34.50 12.70
N GLU A 75 -40.15 34.98 13.91
CA GLU A 75 -41.11 35.53 14.88
C GLU A 75 -41.40 37.03 14.66
N ARG A 76 -40.85 37.62 13.59
CA ARG A 76 -41.00 39.04 13.19
C ARG A 76 -40.32 40.03 14.14
N ASN A 77 -39.35 39.60 14.96
CA ASN A 77 -38.51 40.52 15.71
C ASN A 77 -37.46 41.15 14.78
N ILE A 78 -37.23 42.45 14.93
CA ILE A 78 -36.35 43.24 14.06
C ILE A 78 -34.89 42.90 14.36
N LEU A 79 -34.20 42.37 13.35
CA LEU A 79 -32.76 42.08 13.38
C LEU A 79 -31.94 43.28 12.89
N GLY A 80 -32.46 44.03 11.92
CA GLY A 80 -31.75 45.16 11.33
C GLY A 80 -32.65 46.11 10.56
N LEU A 81 -32.18 47.35 10.43
CA LEU A 81 -32.88 48.45 9.74
C LEU A 81 -31.99 49.09 8.65
N PRO A 82 -31.71 48.40 7.53
CA PRO A 82 -30.86 48.95 6.49
C PRO A 82 -31.54 50.15 5.82
N PRO A 83 -30.91 51.34 5.78
CA PRO A 83 -31.57 52.55 5.28
C PRO A 83 -31.70 52.61 3.74
N THR A 84 -31.03 51.72 3.01
CA THR A 84 -31.01 51.70 1.54
C THR A 84 -30.84 50.26 1.04
N VAL A 85 -31.18 50.00 -0.23
CA VAL A 85 -30.88 48.70 -0.88
C VAL A 85 -29.40 48.37 -0.78
N ALA A 86 -28.50 49.33 -1.04
CA ALA A 86 -27.06 49.09 -0.96
C ALA A 86 -26.60 48.68 0.44
N ALA A 87 -27.22 49.24 1.50
CA ALA A 87 -26.94 48.82 2.87
C ALA A 87 -27.54 47.45 3.19
N LEU A 88 -28.73 47.12 2.65
CA LEU A 88 -29.37 45.82 2.78
C LEU A 88 -28.57 44.72 2.09
N GLU A 89 -28.12 44.95 0.86
CA GLU A 89 -27.25 44.02 0.12
C GLU A 89 -25.87 43.88 0.77
N GLY A 90 -25.50 44.81 1.66
CA GLY A 90 -24.31 44.70 2.52
C GLY A 90 -24.51 43.89 3.81
N VAL A 91 -25.74 43.46 4.13
CA VAL A 91 -26.01 42.64 5.33
C VAL A 91 -25.48 41.23 5.11
N ASN A 92 -24.64 40.77 6.04
CA ASN A 92 -24.22 39.38 6.13
C ASN A 92 -25.28 38.55 6.87
N PHE A 93 -25.89 37.60 6.17
CA PHE A 93 -26.90 36.72 6.74
C PHE A 93 -26.33 35.49 7.46
N ASP A 94 -25.05 35.17 7.27
CA ASP A 94 -24.35 34.06 7.95
C ASP A 94 -24.27 34.25 9.47
N ASP A 95 -24.01 35.49 9.92
CA ASP A 95 -23.78 35.85 11.34
C ASP A 95 -24.97 35.54 12.27
N ALA A 96 -26.18 35.44 11.71
CA ALA A 96 -27.39 35.30 12.50
C ALA A 96 -27.88 33.83 12.59
N GLY A 97 -27.04 32.87 12.20
CA GLY A 97 -27.26 31.42 12.37
C GLY A 97 -28.36 30.83 11.48
N VAL A 98 -28.63 29.53 11.67
CA VAL A 98 -29.61 28.78 10.86
C VAL A 98 -31.04 29.24 11.15
N GLY A 99 -31.86 29.33 10.11
CA GLY A 99 -33.28 29.71 10.19
C GLY A 99 -33.71 30.62 9.05
N ALA A 100 -34.95 31.09 9.10
CA ALA A 100 -35.50 32.01 8.10
C ALA A 100 -35.49 33.45 8.62
N CYS A 101 -35.21 34.39 7.71
CA CYS A 101 -35.43 35.81 7.92
C CYS A 101 -36.33 36.37 6.82
N TYR A 102 -36.94 37.51 7.12
CA TYR A 102 -37.82 38.21 6.20
C TYR A 102 -37.32 39.64 5.98
N ILE A 103 -37.31 40.08 4.72
CA ILE A 103 -36.96 41.44 4.32
C ILE A 103 -38.24 42.15 3.89
N TYR A 104 -38.51 43.29 4.50
CA TYR A 104 -39.61 44.20 4.15
C TYR A 104 -39.03 45.56 3.75
N HIS A 105 -39.80 46.32 2.97
CA HIS A 105 -39.66 47.77 2.85
C HIS A 105 -40.77 48.44 3.67
N LEU A 106 -40.41 49.48 4.40
CA LEU A 106 -41.29 50.24 5.29
C LEU A 106 -41.29 51.69 4.84
N ALA A 107 -42.48 52.24 4.59
CA ALA A 107 -42.71 53.67 4.46
C ALA A 107 -43.54 54.14 5.65
N TYR A 108 -43.24 55.32 6.20
CA TYR A 108 -43.92 55.84 7.39
C TYR A 108 -43.81 57.35 7.52
N GLU A 109 -44.70 57.92 8.33
CA GLU A 109 -44.67 59.34 8.70
C GLU A 109 -43.96 59.59 10.03
N ASP A 110 -43.51 60.84 10.24
CA ASP A 110 -42.95 61.29 11.52
C ASP A 110 -43.86 60.92 12.71
N GLY A 111 -43.32 60.23 13.70
CA GLY A 111 -44.04 59.80 14.90
C GLY A 111 -44.28 58.30 15.02
N LEU A 112 -43.82 57.48 14.07
CA LEU A 112 -43.81 56.02 14.22
C LEU A 112 -43.03 55.59 15.47
N THR A 113 -43.62 54.68 16.25
CA THR A 113 -43.01 54.06 17.43
C THR A 113 -42.90 52.54 17.24
N GLY A 114 -41.94 51.91 17.92
CA GLY A 114 -41.65 50.46 17.79
C GLY A 114 -40.57 50.10 16.78
N LEU A 115 -40.09 51.05 15.95
CA LEU A 115 -39.05 50.82 14.95
C LEU A 115 -37.64 50.82 15.57
N ALA A 116 -37.26 49.72 16.23
CA ALA A 116 -35.92 49.50 16.77
C ALA A 116 -35.53 48.02 16.71
N ALA A 117 -34.22 47.72 16.66
CA ALA A 117 -33.73 46.35 16.70
C ALA A 117 -34.12 45.67 18.03
N GLY A 118 -34.61 44.43 17.95
CA GLY A 118 -35.13 43.65 19.07
C GLY A 118 -36.64 43.84 19.34
N GLU A 119 -37.27 44.87 18.80
CA GLU A 119 -38.73 45.05 18.87
C GLU A 119 -39.46 44.19 17.82
N ASN A 120 -40.76 43.96 17.99
CA ASN A 120 -41.55 43.16 17.05
C ASN A 120 -42.23 44.04 15.99
N LEU A 121 -42.23 43.56 14.73
CA LEU A 121 -42.85 44.25 13.59
C LEU A 121 -44.35 44.49 13.79
N ASP A 122 -45.03 43.67 14.59
CA ASP A 122 -46.46 43.79 14.86
C ASP A 122 -46.79 44.84 15.93
N ASP A 123 -45.79 45.40 16.62
CA ASP A 123 -45.96 46.39 17.70
C ASP A 123 -45.84 47.85 17.22
N PHE A 124 -45.77 48.08 15.91
CA PHE A 124 -45.69 49.43 15.35
C PHE A 124 -46.96 50.24 15.64
N THR A 125 -46.76 51.48 16.05
CA THR A 125 -47.86 52.45 16.23
C THR A 125 -47.52 53.76 15.53
N GLY A 126 -48.39 54.20 14.63
CA GLY A 126 -48.23 55.38 13.78
C GLY A 126 -48.88 55.15 12.41
N ASP A 127 -48.68 56.09 11.48
CA ASP A 127 -49.09 55.95 10.08
C ASP A 127 -47.93 55.34 9.28
N PHE A 128 -48.08 54.08 8.85
CA PHE A 128 -47.06 53.34 8.11
C PHE A 128 -47.69 52.34 7.14
N ASP A 129 -46.89 51.90 6.16
CA ASP A 129 -47.20 50.75 5.31
C ASP A 129 -45.98 49.83 5.18
N LEU A 130 -46.22 48.53 4.96
CA LEU A 130 -45.20 47.51 4.77
C LEU A 130 -45.42 46.80 3.43
N SER A 131 -44.34 46.66 2.67
CA SER A 131 -44.38 45.90 1.42
C SER A 131 -44.68 44.41 1.66
N ASN A 132 -44.83 43.64 0.56
CA ASN A 132 -44.59 42.20 0.62
C ASN A 132 -43.18 41.90 1.17
N PHE A 133 -42.95 40.65 1.59
CA PHE A 133 -41.64 40.24 2.08
C PHE A 133 -40.88 39.36 1.10
N ILE A 134 -39.55 39.42 1.20
CA ILE A 134 -38.63 38.44 0.62
C ILE A 134 -38.15 37.52 1.74
N VAL A 135 -38.14 36.21 1.49
CA VAL A 135 -37.59 35.21 2.41
C VAL A 135 -36.10 35.03 2.15
N VAL A 136 -35.32 34.98 3.22
CA VAL A 136 -33.92 34.53 3.22
C VAL A 136 -33.83 33.28 4.09
N ASN A 137 -33.56 32.12 3.48
CA ASN A 137 -33.34 30.86 4.20
C ASN A 137 -31.86 30.67 4.48
N ARG A 138 -31.49 30.48 5.74
CA ARG A 138 -30.12 30.16 6.16
C ARG A 138 -30.11 28.72 6.62
N LEU A 139 -29.51 27.86 5.81
CA LEU A 139 -29.48 26.41 6.00
C LEU A 139 -28.25 26.03 6.81
N ALA A 140 -28.31 24.92 7.53
CA ALA A 140 -27.11 24.35 8.14
C ALA A 140 -26.15 23.89 7.03
N GLY A 141 -24.86 24.21 7.17
CA GLY A 141 -23.83 23.72 6.25
C GLY A 141 -23.64 22.19 6.34
N PRO A 142 -22.90 21.61 5.39
CA PRO A 142 -22.52 20.19 5.43
C PRO A 142 -21.79 19.83 6.73
N VAL A 143 -21.89 18.56 7.11
CA VAL A 143 -21.18 17.96 8.25
C VAL A 143 -20.60 16.64 7.76
N ALA A 144 -19.27 16.56 7.70
CA ALA A 144 -18.55 15.38 7.24
C ALA A 144 -18.33 14.33 8.33
N GLY A 145 -18.66 14.63 9.59
CA GLY A 145 -18.52 13.71 10.71
C GLY A 145 -17.07 13.41 11.09
N GLU A 146 -16.89 12.31 11.81
CA GLU A 146 -15.59 11.91 12.37
C GLU A 146 -15.23 10.47 11.97
N LEU A 147 -13.98 10.30 11.53
CA LEU A 147 -13.38 9.01 11.19
C LEU A 147 -12.58 8.43 12.35
N SER A 148 -12.71 7.12 12.58
CA SER A 148 -11.90 6.34 13.52
C SER A 148 -11.52 4.97 12.93
N GLY A 149 -10.55 4.26 13.52
CA GLY A 149 -10.13 2.91 13.10
C GLY A 149 -8.65 2.74 12.74
N GLY A 150 -7.93 3.84 12.47
CA GLY A 150 -6.46 3.83 12.26
C GLY A 150 -5.65 4.36 13.46
N PRO A 151 -4.35 4.69 13.28
CA PRO A 151 -3.60 4.65 12.01
C PRO A 151 -3.33 3.22 11.54
N PHE A 152 -3.09 3.07 10.24
CA PHE A 152 -2.69 1.80 9.62
C PHE A 152 -1.21 1.85 9.22
N SER A 153 -0.57 0.69 9.18
CA SER A 153 0.82 0.55 8.71
C SER A 153 0.98 -0.76 7.95
N PHE A 154 1.53 -0.65 6.75
CA PHE A 154 1.74 -1.74 5.81
C PHE A 154 3.17 -1.69 5.27
N PHE A 155 3.67 -2.82 4.78
CA PHE A 155 4.96 -2.89 4.12
C PHE A 155 4.73 -3.02 2.62
N VAL A 156 5.40 -2.19 1.83
CA VAL A 156 5.37 -2.33 0.37
C VAL A 156 6.22 -3.54 0.00
N ASP A 157 5.56 -4.68 -0.18
CA ASP A 157 6.15 -6.01 -0.36
C ASP A 157 5.54 -6.80 -1.54
N GLY A 158 4.61 -6.19 -2.29
CA GLY A 158 3.94 -6.80 -3.45
C GLY A 158 2.69 -7.59 -3.11
N ASN A 159 2.33 -7.72 -1.82
CA ASN A 159 1.05 -8.28 -1.40
C ASN A 159 -0.05 -7.21 -1.35
N VAL A 160 -1.31 -7.66 -1.25
CA VAL A 160 -2.45 -6.74 -1.17
C VAL A 160 -2.59 -6.21 0.26
N ASP A 161 -2.44 -4.90 0.41
CA ASP A 161 -2.55 -4.19 1.67
C ASP A 161 -3.80 -3.31 1.71
N ASN A 162 -4.84 -3.81 2.36
CA ASN A 162 -6.11 -3.11 2.48
C ASN A 162 -6.36 -2.64 3.92
N VAL A 163 -6.94 -1.46 4.08
CA VAL A 163 -7.46 -1.00 5.37
C VAL A 163 -8.79 -1.67 5.69
N SER A 164 -9.08 -1.87 6.97
CA SER A 164 -10.38 -2.36 7.42
C SER A 164 -10.74 -1.83 8.80
N GLY A 165 -12.03 -1.81 9.13
CA GLY A 165 -12.50 -1.42 10.46
C GLY A 165 -12.54 0.10 10.69
N ILE A 166 -12.57 0.86 9.61
CA ILE A 166 -12.80 2.30 9.67
C ILE A 166 -14.28 2.53 10.04
N ILE A 167 -14.54 3.52 10.89
CA ILE A 167 -15.89 3.90 11.31
C ILE A 167 -16.07 5.40 11.05
N LEU A 168 -17.11 5.74 10.29
CA LEU A 168 -17.62 7.09 10.15
C LEU A 168 -18.76 7.32 11.14
N SER A 169 -18.64 8.35 11.97
CA SER A 169 -19.62 8.71 13.01
C SER A 169 -20.02 10.18 12.93
N GLY A 170 -21.09 10.55 13.64
CA GLY A 170 -21.65 11.90 13.61
C GLY A 170 -22.97 11.97 12.83
N ASP A 171 -23.62 13.13 12.89
CA ASP A 171 -24.82 13.43 12.09
C ASP A 171 -24.37 14.00 10.75
N ILE A 172 -24.14 13.13 9.77
CA ILE A 172 -23.62 13.51 8.46
C ILE A 172 -24.66 14.32 7.70
N GLN A 173 -24.30 15.53 7.29
CA GLN A 173 -25.17 16.46 6.55
C GLN A 173 -24.48 16.90 5.26
N GLY A 174 -25.25 17.11 4.20
CA GLY A 174 -24.75 17.47 2.88
C GLY A 174 -25.53 16.74 1.79
N SER A 175 -25.78 17.39 0.66
CA SER A 175 -26.48 16.74 -0.46
C SER A 175 -25.65 15.63 -1.12
N THR A 176 -24.31 15.72 -1.03
CA THR A 176 -23.39 14.69 -1.54
C THR A 176 -22.27 14.40 -0.53
N THR A 177 -21.84 13.14 -0.43
CA THR A 177 -20.73 12.71 0.42
C THR A 177 -19.80 11.76 -0.34
N THR A 178 -18.51 11.80 -0.03
CA THR A 178 -17.48 10.90 -0.59
C THR A 178 -16.31 10.77 0.38
N TYR A 179 -15.39 9.86 0.09
CA TYR A 179 -14.06 9.86 0.70
C TYR A 179 -13.04 10.52 -0.21
N VAL A 180 -11.98 11.06 0.39
CA VAL A 180 -10.83 11.63 -0.33
C VAL A 180 -9.57 11.02 0.26
N VAL A 181 -8.72 10.46 -0.61
CA VAL A 181 -7.41 9.94 -0.23
C VAL A 181 -6.33 10.86 -0.78
N THR A 182 -5.44 11.35 0.06
CA THR A 182 -4.36 12.27 -0.34
C THR A 182 -2.98 11.73 0.02
N ASP A 183 -1.95 12.28 -0.62
CA ASP A 183 -0.57 12.16 -0.13
C ASP A 183 -0.32 13.12 1.06
N ALA A 184 0.94 13.20 1.51
CA ALA A 184 1.38 14.07 2.61
C ALA A 184 1.37 15.57 2.28
N ASP A 185 1.38 15.93 1.00
CA ASP A 185 1.25 17.32 0.54
C ASP A 185 -0.22 17.68 0.23
N LYS A 186 -1.16 16.78 0.56
CA LYS A 186 -2.61 16.87 0.31
C LYS A 186 -3.04 16.84 -1.16
N ASN A 187 -2.18 16.33 -2.05
CA ASN A 187 -2.61 16.08 -3.42
C ASN A 187 -3.52 14.85 -3.46
N ILE A 188 -4.63 14.95 -4.19
CA ILE A 188 -5.65 13.91 -4.24
C ILE A 188 -5.15 12.72 -5.06
N LEU A 189 -5.03 11.58 -4.41
CA LEU A 189 -4.68 10.30 -5.02
C LEU A 189 -5.92 9.55 -5.49
N GLY A 190 -7.05 9.69 -4.78
CA GLY A 190 -8.29 9.01 -5.10
C GLY A 190 -9.51 9.64 -4.44
N ILE A 191 -10.68 9.37 -5.02
CA ILE A 191 -11.98 9.87 -4.53
C ILE A 191 -12.95 8.68 -4.42
N PRO A 192 -12.79 7.79 -3.40
CA PRO A 192 -13.64 6.61 -3.27
C PRO A 192 -15.06 7.02 -2.86
N PRO A 193 -16.11 6.55 -3.57
CA PRO A 193 -17.48 7.00 -3.31
C PRO A 193 -18.09 6.43 -2.02
N THR A 194 -17.52 5.37 -1.46
CA THR A 194 -18.02 4.67 -0.28
C THR A 194 -16.88 4.19 0.59
N LEU A 195 -17.19 3.87 1.85
CA LEU A 195 -16.21 3.28 2.77
C LEU A 195 -15.71 1.92 2.28
N GLU A 196 -16.61 1.09 1.74
CA GLU A 196 -16.23 -0.20 1.12
C GLU A 196 -15.22 0.00 -0.03
N ALA A 197 -15.36 1.07 -0.81
CA ALA A 197 -14.38 1.40 -1.85
C ALA A 197 -13.03 1.84 -1.27
N VAL A 198 -12.99 2.48 -0.10
CA VAL A 198 -11.74 2.79 0.62
C VAL A 198 -11.08 1.50 1.12
N GLU A 199 -11.85 0.61 1.75
CA GLU A 199 -11.35 -0.68 2.26
C GLU A 199 -10.93 -1.65 1.14
N GLY A 200 -11.35 -1.37 -0.11
CA GLY A 200 -10.90 -2.09 -1.30
C GLY A 200 -9.61 -1.55 -1.94
N ILE A 201 -9.04 -0.44 -1.45
CA ILE A 201 -7.80 0.12 -1.99
C ILE A 201 -6.62 -0.75 -1.55
N ASN A 202 -5.86 -1.23 -2.53
CA ASN A 202 -4.53 -1.80 -2.30
C ASN A 202 -3.52 -0.65 -2.11
N PHE A 203 -2.96 -0.53 -0.91
CA PHE A 203 -1.99 0.52 -0.59
C PHE A 203 -0.57 0.17 -1.02
N ASP A 204 -0.26 -1.07 -1.38
CA ASP A 204 1.06 -1.51 -1.86
C ASP A 204 1.46 -0.81 -3.18
N ASP A 205 0.51 -0.69 -4.12
CA ASP A 205 0.72 -0.17 -5.48
C ASP A 205 1.25 1.28 -5.55
N ALA A 206 1.08 2.04 -4.47
CA ALA A 206 1.41 3.46 -4.42
C ALA A 206 2.81 3.74 -3.84
N GLY A 207 3.59 2.70 -3.55
CA GLY A 207 4.96 2.79 -3.06
C GLY A 207 5.10 3.37 -1.65
N VAL A 208 6.33 3.55 -1.18
CA VAL A 208 6.59 3.99 0.20
C VAL A 208 6.12 5.43 0.45
N GLY A 209 5.68 5.72 1.67
CA GLY A 209 5.22 7.05 2.08
C GLY A 209 4.01 7.00 3.00
N ALA A 210 3.31 8.12 3.13
CA ALA A 210 2.08 8.20 3.91
C ALA A 210 0.95 8.77 3.05
N CYS A 211 -0.25 8.24 3.25
CA CYS A 211 -1.47 8.83 2.72
C CYS A 211 -2.51 9.02 3.82
N TYR A 212 -3.49 9.85 3.51
CA TYR A 212 -4.48 10.36 4.45
C TYR A 212 -5.86 10.13 3.88
N ILE A 213 -6.75 9.54 4.68
CA ILE A 213 -8.14 9.27 4.31
C ILE A 213 -9.03 10.27 5.04
N TYR A 214 -9.84 11.00 4.29
CA TYR A 214 -10.85 11.94 4.79
C TYR A 214 -12.23 11.50 4.31
N HIS A 215 -13.26 11.91 5.04
CA HIS A 215 -14.64 11.96 4.56
C HIS A 215 -14.98 13.41 4.24
N LEU A 216 -15.70 13.62 3.14
CA LEU A 216 -16.08 14.92 2.60
C LEU A 216 -17.60 14.95 2.43
N ALA A 217 -18.24 15.97 2.98
CA ALA A 217 -19.64 16.28 2.70
C ALA A 217 -19.73 17.66 2.03
N TYR A 218 -20.51 17.77 0.96
CA TYR A 218 -20.52 18.98 0.15
C TYR A 218 -21.82 19.19 -0.62
N GLU A 219 -22.00 20.42 -1.10
CA GLU A 219 -23.15 20.85 -1.89
C GLU A 219 -22.82 21.04 -3.37
N GLU A 220 -23.85 21.20 -4.20
CA GLU A 220 -23.67 21.52 -5.61
C GLU A 220 -22.80 22.78 -5.78
N GLY A 221 -21.82 22.73 -6.69
CA GLY A 221 -20.92 23.84 -6.97
C GLY A 221 -19.52 23.71 -6.36
N LEU A 222 -19.24 22.65 -5.59
CA LEU A 222 -17.86 22.34 -5.17
C LEU A 222 -16.93 22.21 -6.40
N THR A 223 -15.79 22.89 -6.35
CA THR A 223 -14.72 22.73 -7.35
C THR A 223 -13.40 22.34 -6.68
N GLY A 224 -12.47 21.75 -7.47
CA GLY A 224 -11.19 21.25 -6.98
C GLY A 224 -11.17 19.75 -6.62
N LEU A 225 -12.34 19.09 -6.53
CA LEU A 225 -12.46 17.66 -6.25
C LEU A 225 -12.13 16.80 -7.49
N ALA A 226 -10.83 16.67 -7.81
CA ALA A 226 -10.32 15.83 -8.89
C ALA A 226 -8.94 15.24 -8.55
N GLY A 227 -8.59 14.10 -9.14
CA GLY A 227 -7.29 13.47 -8.93
C GLY A 227 -6.13 14.36 -9.41
N GLY A 228 -5.09 14.48 -8.58
CA GLY A 228 -3.93 15.35 -8.80
C GLY A 228 -4.10 16.79 -8.34
N GLU A 229 -5.32 17.25 -8.05
CA GLU A 229 -5.56 18.55 -7.43
C GLU A 229 -5.22 18.53 -5.94
N ASN A 230 -5.10 19.71 -5.32
CA ASN A 230 -4.79 19.83 -3.90
C ASN A 230 -6.05 20.10 -3.06
N LEU A 231 -6.18 19.42 -1.93
CA LEU A 231 -7.30 19.57 -0.99
C LEU A 231 -7.49 21.01 -0.50
N ASP A 232 -6.41 21.76 -0.33
CA ASP A 232 -6.46 23.15 0.13
C ASP A 232 -7.02 24.12 -0.95
N ASN A 233 -7.21 23.65 -2.18
CA ASN A 233 -7.75 24.45 -3.29
C ASN A 233 -9.26 24.25 -3.50
N PHE A 234 -9.95 23.53 -2.61
CA PHE A 234 -11.40 23.38 -2.70
C PHE A 234 -12.09 24.75 -2.57
N THR A 235 -13.11 24.96 -3.40
CA THR A 235 -13.99 26.14 -3.29
C THR A 235 -15.44 25.72 -3.46
N GLY A 236 -16.34 26.40 -2.75
CA GLY A 236 -17.75 26.01 -2.61
C GLY A 236 -18.08 25.70 -1.15
N VAL A 237 -19.28 25.16 -0.92
CA VAL A 237 -19.77 24.82 0.42
C VAL A 237 -19.50 23.35 0.72
N PHE A 238 -18.63 23.09 1.70
CA PHE A 238 -18.24 21.74 2.10
C PHE A 238 -17.78 21.70 3.55
N ASP A 239 -17.75 20.50 4.11
CA ASP A 239 -17.07 20.16 5.35
C ASP A 239 -16.19 18.94 5.14
N LEU A 240 -15.11 18.84 5.92
CA LEU A 240 -14.12 17.77 5.83
C LEU A 240 -13.87 17.21 7.22
N SER A 241 -13.92 15.88 7.34
CA SER A 241 -13.69 15.20 8.62
C SER A 241 -12.23 15.35 9.07
N ASN A 242 -11.94 14.87 10.30
CA ASN A 242 -10.57 14.49 10.63
C ASN A 242 -10.05 13.41 9.65
N PHE A 243 -8.74 13.16 9.66
CA PHE A 243 -8.13 12.14 8.80
C PHE A 243 -7.69 10.90 9.55
N ILE A 244 -7.58 9.81 8.79
CA ILE A 244 -6.85 8.60 9.17
C ILE A 244 -5.56 8.54 8.37
N VAL A 245 -4.45 8.20 9.03
CA VAL A 245 -3.14 8.01 8.39
C VAL A 245 -2.95 6.54 8.01
N VAL A 246 -2.46 6.29 6.80
CA VAL A 246 -1.95 4.99 6.34
C VAL A 246 -0.48 5.15 6.00
N ASN A 247 0.39 4.49 6.77
CA ASN A 247 1.83 4.46 6.53
C ASN A 247 2.19 3.26 5.66
N ARG A 248 2.89 3.50 4.56
CA ARG A 248 3.42 2.48 3.65
C ARG A 248 4.93 2.46 3.80
N LEU A 249 5.42 1.48 4.55
CA LEU A 249 6.82 1.31 4.92
C LEU A 249 7.56 0.56 3.80
N ALA A 250 8.86 0.76 3.67
CA ALA A 250 9.67 -0.07 2.79
C ALA A 250 9.71 -1.50 3.34
N GLY A 251 9.46 -2.51 2.50
CA GLY A 251 9.66 -3.91 2.85
C GLY A 251 11.13 -4.24 3.17
N PRO A 252 11.40 -5.39 3.80
CA PRO A 252 12.75 -5.93 3.96
C PRO A 252 13.47 -6.08 2.62
N VAL A 253 14.79 -5.98 2.66
CA VAL A 253 15.67 -6.20 1.52
C VAL A 253 16.86 -7.02 2.01
N ALA A 254 17.03 -8.23 1.48
CA ALA A 254 18.17 -9.07 1.76
C ALA A 254 19.39 -8.59 0.98
N ALA A 255 20.54 -8.50 1.67
CA ALA A 255 21.80 -8.19 1.00
C ALA A 255 22.21 -9.35 0.09
N GLU A 256 22.93 -9.01 -0.99
CA GLU A 256 23.54 -9.99 -1.88
C GLU A 256 24.67 -10.72 -1.13
N ILE A 257 24.70 -12.05 -1.25
CA ILE A 257 25.80 -12.85 -0.71
C ILE A 257 26.99 -12.79 -1.67
N THR A 258 28.17 -12.52 -1.12
CA THR A 258 29.45 -12.66 -1.80
C THR A 258 30.16 -13.93 -1.35
N GLY A 259 30.94 -14.54 -2.24
CA GLY A 259 31.60 -15.83 -2.02
C GLY A 259 30.86 -16.98 -2.71
N GLY A 260 31.50 -18.16 -2.73
CA GLY A 260 31.01 -19.32 -3.45
C GLY A 260 30.97 -19.16 -4.98
N PRO A 261 30.34 -20.11 -5.71
CA PRO A 261 29.82 -21.39 -5.20
C PRO A 261 30.93 -22.25 -4.59
N TYR A 262 30.56 -23.20 -3.74
CA TYR A 262 31.51 -24.09 -3.08
C TYR A 262 31.35 -25.54 -3.54
N THR A 263 32.47 -26.24 -3.66
CA THR A 263 32.53 -27.69 -3.86
C THR A 263 33.36 -28.29 -2.73
N ILE A 264 32.83 -29.29 -2.04
CA ILE A 264 33.52 -29.99 -0.95
C ILE A 264 33.49 -31.51 -1.18
N CYS A 265 34.43 -32.20 -0.56
CA CYS A 265 34.41 -33.66 -0.48
C CYS A 265 33.72 -34.11 0.81
N VAL A 266 32.93 -35.17 0.72
CA VAL A 266 32.40 -35.91 1.86
C VAL A 266 33.35 -37.07 2.11
N ASP A 267 34.26 -36.89 3.07
CA ASP A 267 35.34 -37.83 3.38
C ASP A 267 35.45 -38.14 4.89
N GLY A 268 34.51 -37.61 5.70
CA GLY A 268 34.49 -37.76 7.15
C GLY A 268 35.37 -36.75 7.89
N VAL A 269 36.01 -35.82 7.17
CA VAL A 269 36.74 -34.69 7.76
C VAL A 269 35.84 -33.45 7.71
N PRO A 270 35.70 -32.71 8.83
CA PRO A 270 34.87 -31.52 8.85
C PRO A 270 35.24 -30.51 7.76
N SER A 271 34.27 -30.21 6.90
CA SER A 271 34.40 -29.33 5.75
C SER A 271 33.48 -28.13 5.90
N MET A 272 34.06 -26.97 6.18
CA MET A 272 33.37 -25.69 6.30
C MET A 272 33.60 -24.80 5.07
N VAL A 273 32.67 -23.87 4.83
CA VAL A 273 32.85 -22.83 3.81
C VAL A 273 33.48 -21.58 4.43
N SER A 274 34.29 -20.86 3.64
CA SER A 274 34.94 -19.61 4.09
C SER A 274 34.91 -18.55 3.00
N GLY A 275 34.89 -17.28 3.41
CA GLY A 275 34.85 -16.14 2.48
C GLY A 275 33.44 -15.73 2.08
N LEU A 276 32.42 -16.18 2.83
CA LEU A 276 31.08 -15.63 2.72
C LEU A 276 31.08 -14.18 3.24
N GLY A 277 30.32 -13.33 2.58
CA GLY A 277 30.10 -11.95 2.99
C GLY A 277 28.80 -11.40 2.44
N LEU A 278 28.44 -10.19 2.82
CA LEU A 278 27.26 -9.49 2.34
C LEU A 278 27.67 -8.18 1.67
N THR A 279 27.01 -7.84 0.57
CA THR A 279 27.18 -6.57 -0.14
C THR A 279 25.83 -5.97 -0.52
N GLY A 280 25.77 -4.66 -0.68
CA GLY A 280 24.54 -3.95 -1.04
C GLY A 280 23.69 -3.50 0.16
N GLU A 281 22.45 -3.11 -0.15
CA GLU A 281 21.49 -2.67 0.86
C GLU A 281 20.96 -3.83 1.69
N SER A 282 20.59 -3.56 2.94
CA SER A 282 20.00 -4.58 3.78
C SER A 282 19.03 -3.98 4.79
N VAL A 283 17.75 -4.22 4.58
CA VAL A 283 16.62 -3.62 5.32
C VAL A 283 15.74 -4.71 5.94
N GLY A 284 15.12 -4.44 7.09
CA GLY A 284 14.31 -5.38 7.86
C GLY A 284 14.63 -5.29 9.35
N SER A 285 13.68 -5.53 10.25
CA SER A 285 13.98 -5.50 11.69
C SER A 285 14.74 -6.75 12.17
N GLU A 286 14.56 -7.89 11.50
CA GLU A 286 15.21 -9.16 11.82
C GLU A 286 16.04 -9.71 10.65
N SER A 287 16.95 -10.66 10.94
CA SER A 287 17.78 -11.32 9.93
C SER A 287 18.17 -12.73 10.33
N SER A 288 18.34 -13.63 9.34
CA SER A 288 18.91 -14.97 9.54
C SER A 288 19.68 -15.41 8.31
N TRP A 289 20.62 -16.34 8.46
CA TRP A 289 21.03 -17.19 7.34
C TRP A 289 20.08 -18.39 7.28
N VAL A 290 19.82 -18.89 6.08
CA VAL A 290 19.00 -20.08 5.86
C VAL A 290 19.80 -21.04 5.00
N ILE A 291 19.92 -22.29 5.44
CA ILE A 291 20.51 -23.36 4.62
C ILE A 291 19.37 -24.27 4.22
N THR A 292 19.18 -24.51 2.93
CA THR A 292 18.15 -25.40 2.41
C THR A 292 18.74 -26.55 1.61
N SER A 293 17.95 -27.61 1.39
CA SER A 293 18.19 -28.54 0.29
C SER A 293 18.01 -27.86 -1.08
N ASP A 294 18.34 -28.57 -2.15
CA ASP A 294 18.05 -28.17 -3.53
C ASP A 294 16.55 -28.08 -3.87
N THR A 295 15.69 -28.65 -3.03
CA THR A 295 14.22 -28.60 -3.15
C THR A 295 13.57 -27.61 -2.16
N GLY A 296 14.38 -26.86 -1.40
CA GLY A 296 13.92 -25.80 -0.50
C GLY A 296 13.59 -26.24 0.93
N GLU A 297 13.81 -27.51 1.31
CA GLU A 297 13.67 -27.94 2.71
C GLU A 297 14.72 -27.24 3.58
N ILE A 298 14.32 -26.59 4.66
CA ILE A 298 15.20 -25.87 5.58
C ILE A 298 15.99 -26.88 6.40
N LEU A 299 17.30 -26.91 6.21
CA LEU A 299 18.23 -27.78 6.92
C LEU A 299 18.79 -27.11 8.18
N GLY A 300 18.95 -25.79 8.14
CA GLY A 300 19.50 -25.03 9.27
C GLY A 300 19.26 -23.53 9.17
N LEU A 301 19.31 -22.87 10.33
CA LEU A 301 19.09 -21.42 10.49
C LEU A 301 20.24 -20.78 11.26
N PRO A 302 21.44 -20.63 10.67
CA PRO A 302 22.55 -19.99 11.36
C PRO A 302 22.23 -18.52 11.63
N PRO A 303 22.35 -18.03 12.88
CA PRO A 303 21.93 -16.67 13.22
C PRO A 303 22.92 -15.59 12.78
N THR A 304 24.13 -15.97 12.38
CA THR A 304 25.21 -15.02 12.04
C THR A 304 26.07 -15.55 10.90
N LEU A 305 26.82 -14.64 10.26
CA LEU A 305 27.82 -14.99 9.23
C LEU A 305 28.87 -15.99 9.76
N ASP A 306 29.35 -15.79 10.99
CA ASP A 306 30.31 -16.70 11.62
C ASP A 306 29.69 -18.07 11.88
N ALA A 307 28.40 -18.12 12.22
CA ALA A 307 27.70 -19.39 12.45
C ALA A 307 27.52 -20.18 11.15
N VAL A 308 27.16 -19.54 10.02
CA VAL A 308 27.04 -20.24 8.73
C VAL A 308 28.40 -20.72 8.21
N GLN A 309 29.47 -19.94 8.39
CA GLN A 309 30.83 -20.37 8.05
C GLN A 309 31.38 -21.43 9.02
N GLY A 310 30.74 -21.64 10.17
CA GLY A 310 31.06 -22.70 11.12
C GLY A 310 30.34 -24.02 10.85
N VAL A 311 29.40 -24.07 9.90
CA VAL A 311 28.64 -25.28 9.57
C VAL A 311 29.57 -26.31 8.92
N ASN A 312 29.58 -27.51 9.48
CA ASN A 312 30.21 -28.67 8.84
C ASN A 312 29.25 -29.25 7.80
N PHE A 313 29.62 -29.16 6.53
CA PHE A 313 28.82 -29.68 5.43
C PHE A 313 29.08 -31.16 5.14
N ASP A 314 30.16 -31.74 5.66
CA ASP A 314 30.47 -33.18 5.53
C ASP A 314 29.38 -34.05 6.19
N ASP A 315 28.87 -33.62 7.36
CA ASP A 315 27.87 -34.35 8.15
C ASP A 315 26.52 -34.57 7.41
N ALA A 316 26.27 -33.81 6.34
CA ALA A 316 25.03 -33.88 5.57
C ALA A 316 25.07 -34.89 4.40
N GLY A 317 26.22 -35.53 4.15
CA GLY A 317 26.41 -36.48 3.05
C GLY A 317 26.40 -35.83 1.66
N ALA A 318 26.51 -36.65 0.61
CA ALA A 318 26.52 -36.17 -0.77
C ALA A 318 25.25 -35.38 -1.14
N GLY A 319 25.38 -34.43 -2.08
CA GLY A 319 24.26 -33.69 -2.65
C GLY A 319 24.49 -32.19 -2.72
N VAL A 320 23.41 -31.45 -2.93
CA VAL A 320 23.44 -29.99 -3.07
C VAL A 320 22.62 -29.34 -1.96
N CYS A 321 23.15 -28.26 -1.41
CA CYS A 321 22.41 -27.36 -0.53
C CYS A 321 22.64 -25.91 -0.95
N LEU A 322 21.74 -25.04 -0.52
CA LEU A 322 21.71 -23.63 -0.86
C LEU A 322 21.82 -22.81 0.41
N ILE A 323 22.66 -21.78 0.40
CA ILE A 323 22.82 -20.82 1.49
C ILE A 323 22.14 -19.52 1.07
N TRP A 324 21.24 -19.03 1.90
CA TRP A 324 20.48 -17.80 1.69
C TRP A 324 20.73 -16.83 2.83
N TYR A 325 20.56 -15.54 2.55
CA TYR A 325 20.46 -14.50 3.56
C TYR A 325 19.04 -13.95 3.56
N LEU A 326 18.41 -13.96 4.73
CA LEU A 326 17.00 -13.60 4.93
C LEU A 326 16.92 -12.32 5.75
N ARG A 327 16.08 -11.38 5.30
CA ARG A 327 15.62 -10.24 6.10
C ARG A 327 14.11 -10.30 6.22
N TYR A 328 13.58 -10.02 7.41
CA TYR A 328 12.15 -10.19 7.68
C TYR A 328 11.67 -9.31 8.83
N GLU A 329 10.35 -9.22 8.95
CA GLU A 329 9.66 -8.53 10.04
C GLU A 329 9.01 -9.51 11.02
N PRO A 330 8.69 -9.09 12.27
CA PRO A 330 8.08 -9.96 13.24
C PRO A 330 6.74 -10.50 12.73
N GLY A 331 6.52 -11.80 12.89
CA GLY A 331 5.32 -12.49 12.38
C GLY A 331 5.58 -13.39 11.17
N LEU A 332 6.82 -13.52 10.69
CA LEU A 332 7.18 -14.52 9.68
C LEU A 332 6.87 -15.94 10.21
N GLU A 333 6.09 -16.70 9.44
CA GLU A 333 5.73 -18.09 9.69
C GLU A 333 6.48 -19.03 8.74
N GLY A 334 6.74 -20.27 9.18
CA GLY A 334 7.38 -21.31 8.37
C GLY A 334 8.91 -21.37 8.44
N LEU A 335 9.56 -20.44 9.15
CA LEU A 335 11.02 -20.41 9.30
C LEU A 335 11.53 -21.39 10.38
N GLU A 336 11.42 -22.69 10.12
CA GLU A 336 11.86 -23.75 11.02
C GLU A 336 12.53 -24.91 10.27
N PRO A 337 13.57 -25.59 10.83
CA PRO A 337 14.17 -26.76 10.19
C PRO A 337 13.16 -27.88 9.92
N GLY A 338 13.24 -28.45 8.72
CA GLY A 338 12.32 -29.48 8.20
C GLY A 338 11.08 -28.95 7.47
N LEU A 339 10.82 -27.63 7.51
CA LEU A 339 9.80 -26.98 6.67
C LEU A 339 10.39 -26.55 5.32
N ASN A 340 9.56 -26.07 4.38
CA ASN A 340 10.03 -25.61 3.08
C ASN A 340 10.11 -24.07 3.01
N ALA A 341 11.24 -23.54 2.52
CA ALA A 341 11.45 -22.10 2.38
C ALA A 341 10.53 -21.44 1.34
N ASN A 342 9.95 -22.21 0.40
CA ASN A 342 8.94 -21.71 -0.53
C ASN A 342 7.56 -21.52 0.13
N ASP A 343 7.37 -22.07 1.33
CA ASP A 343 6.12 -21.99 2.09
C ASP A 343 6.18 -20.91 3.20
N LEU A 344 7.22 -20.06 3.20
CA LEU A 344 7.33 -18.93 4.12
C LEU A 344 6.16 -17.96 3.90
N SER A 345 5.58 -17.47 4.99
CA SER A 345 4.46 -16.54 4.96
C SER A 345 4.70 -15.37 5.91
N GLY A 346 4.51 -14.15 5.42
CA GLY A 346 4.79 -12.92 6.14
C GLY A 346 5.60 -11.95 5.27
N VAL A 347 6.15 -10.91 5.89
CA VAL A 347 6.91 -9.87 5.21
C VAL A 347 8.40 -10.19 5.29
N PHE A 348 9.00 -10.55 4.17
CA PHE A 348 10.41 -10.94 4.10
C PHE A 348 11.01 -10.74 2.70
N ASP A 349 12.34 -10.82 2.64
CA ASP A 349 13.10 -10.93 1.41
C ASP A 349 14.25 -11.93 1.58
N LEU A 350 14.51 -12.71 0.53
CA LEU A 350 15.57 -13.72 0.45
C LEU A 350 16.58 -13.30 -0.63
N SER A 351 17.86 -13.38 -0.31
CA SER A 351 18.92 -13.15 -1.29
C SER A 351 18.87 -14.17 -2.44
N GLU A 352 19.60 -13.92 -3.52
CA GLU A 352 20.00 -15.02 -4.40
C GLU A 352 20.84 -16.04 -3.59
N PRO A 353 20.67 -17.36 -3.82
CA PRO A 353 21.35 -18.37 -3.03
C PRO A 353 22.80 -18.58 -3.49
N VAL A 354 23.65 -18.97 -2.55
CA VAL A 354 24.96 -19.56 -2.85
C VAL A 354 24.86 -21.08 -2.78
N THR A 355 25.26 -21.74 -3.87
CA THR A 355 25.27 -23.21 -3.96
C THR A 355 26.49 -23.82 -3.26
N VAL A 356 26.25 -24.89 -2.50
CA VAL A 356 27.28 -25.79 -1.97
C VAL A 356 27.02 -27.20 -2.51
N THR A 357 27.97 -27.70 -3.31
CA THR A 357 27.97 -29.05 -3.85
C THR A 357 28.88 -29.94 -3.01
N ARG A 358 28.34 -31.06 -2.52
CA ARG A 358 29.02 -32.03 -1.66
C ARG A 358 29.20 -33.32 -2.44
N ASN A 359 30.44 -33.63 -2.79
CA ASN A 359 30.78 -34.79 -3.61
C ASN A 359 31.24 -35.94 -2.73
N GLU A 360 30.78 -37.15 -3.03
CA GLU A 360 31.20 -38.39 -2.37
C GLU A 360 31.56 -39.41 -3.45
N PRO A 361 32.78 -39.35 -4.02
CA PRO A 361 33.27 -40.38 -4.91
C PRO A 361 33.24 -41.73 -4.21
N LYS A 362 32.89 -42.77 -4.96
CA LYS A 362 32.84 -44.14 -4.47
C LYS A 362 33.36 -45.08 -5.53
N ALA A 363 34.49 -45.72 -5.30
CA ALA A 363 35.02 -46.73 -6.18
C ALA A 363 34.24 -48.04 -6.04
N ALA A 364 33.87 -48.62 -7.19
CA ALA A 364 33.31 -49.96 -7.20
C ALA A 364 34.34 -50.99 -6.70
N GLU A 365 33.85 -52.05 -6.07
CA GLU A 365 34.66 -53.19 -5.66
C GLU A 365 35.14 -53.96 -6.90
N ILE A 366 36.41 -54.35 -6.91
CA ILE A 366 36.96 -55.19 -7.97
C ILE A 366 36.71 -56.66 -7.62
N VAL A 367 36.02 -57.37 -8.52
CA VAL A 367 35.87 -58.83 -8.46
C VAL A 367 36.89 -59.49 -9.37
N GLY A 368 37.68 -60.41 -8.81
CA GLY A 368 38.68 -61.20 -9.50
C GLY A 368 40.00 -61.24 -8.72
N GLY A 369 40.97 -62.03 -9.21
CA GLY A 369 42.23 -62.26 -8.51
C GLY A 369 42.08 -62.95 -7.14
N PRO A 370 43.12 -62.91 -6.27
CA PRO A 370 44.47 -62.42 -6.55
C PRO A 370 45.13 -63.25 -7.66
N PHE A 371 46.16 -62.71 -8.30
CA PHE A 371 46.89 -63.37 -9.37
C PHE A 371 48.31 -63.76 -8.94
N THR A 372 48.83 -64.85 -9.52
CA THR A 372 50.21 -65.29 -9.29
C THR A 372 50.84 -65.72 -10.60
N PHE A 373 52.01 -65.16 -10.90
CA PHE A 373 52.78 -65.37 -12.11
C PHE A 373 54.23 -65.77 -11.78
N THR A 374 54.92 -66.38 -12.74
CA THR A 374 56.34 -66.71 -12.64
C THR A 374 57.09 -65.90 -13.68
N VAL A 375 58.11 -65.15 -13.28
CA VAL A 375 58.87 -64.30 -14.21
C VAL A 375 59.78 -65.19 -15.07
N ASP A 376 59.28 -65.57 -16.24
CA ASP A 376 59.93 -66.53 -17.17
C ASP A 376 60.20 -65.96 -18.57
N GLY A 377 59.83 -64.70 -18.81
CA GLY A 377 59.99 -64.03 -20.10
C GLY A 377 58.81 -64.22 -21.06
N THR A 378 57.77 -64.96 -20.65
CA THR A 378 56.49 -65.06 -21.36
C THR A 378 55.55 -63.96 -20.84
N PRO A 379 54.82 -63.25 -21.73
CA PRO A 379 53.87 -62.24 -21.27
C PRO A 379 52.78 -62.80 -20.35
N ASP A 380 52.68 -62.22 -19.15
CA ASP A 380 51.69 -62.56 -18.12
C ASP A 380 50.65 -61.45 -17.99
N MET A 381 49.40 -61.74 -18.32
CA MET A 381 48.29 -60.79 -18.27
C MET A 381 47.21 -61.27 -17.31
N VAL A 382 46.61 -60.34 -16.57
CA VAL A 382 45.43 -60.64 -15.74
C VAL A 382 44.19 -60.79 -16.62
N SER A 383 43.22 -61.59 -16.18
CA SER A 383 41.93 -61.73 -16.86
C SER A 383 40.81 -62.04 -15.87
N GLY A 384 39.57 -61.70 -16.25
CA GLY A 384 38.39 -62.01 -15.44
C GLY A 384 38.16 -61.02 -14.31
N LEU A 385 38.75 -59.83 -14.42
CA LEU A 385 38.44 -58.70 -13.56
C LEU A 385 37.08 -58.09 -13.95
N SER A 386 36.32 -57.64 -12.96
CA SER A 386 35.06 -56.93 -13.16
C SER A 386 34.79 -56.01 -11.97
N LEU A 387 33.84 -55.08 -12.11
CA LEU A 387 33.42 -54.18 -11.04
C LEU A 387 32.05 -54.59 -10.51
N THR A 388 31.87 -54.49 -9.19
CA THR A 388 30.58 -54.71 -8.51
C THR A 388 30.30 -53.62 -7.48
N GLY A 389 29.04 -53.45 -7.11
CA GLY A 389 28.57 -52.39 -6.21
C GLY A 389 28.33 -51.04 -6.89
N ASP A 390 27.98 -50.05 -6.07
CA ASP A 390 27.75 -48.67 -6.51
C ASP A 390 29.07 -47.97 -6.82
N SER A 391 29.05 -47.05 -7.79
CA SER A 391 30.20 -46.19 -8.05
C SER A 391 29.81 -44.78 -8.50
N SER A 392 30.33 -43.79 -7.80
CA SER A 392 30.09 -42.34 -7.98
C SER A 392 31.41 -41.58 -8.13
N GLY A 393 31.36 -40.36 -8.66
CA GLY A 393 32.52 -39.50 -8.96
C GLY A 393 32.54 -39.07 -10.43
N GLU A 394 32.93 -37.85 -10.75
CA GLU A 394 32.95 -37.35 -12.13
C GLU A 394 33.89 -38.15 -13.03
N PHE A 395 35.07 -38.50 -12.50
CA PHE A 395 36.13 -39.19 -13.24
C PHE A 395 36.41 -40.58 -12.68
N ASN A 396 37.05 -41.42 -13.51
CA ASN A 396 37.50 -42.75 -13.11
C ASN A 396 38.78 -43.15 -13.85
N THR A 397 39.58 -44.00 -13.23
CA THR A 397 40.72 -44.69 -13.86
C THR A 397 41.04 -45.97 -13.11
N TRP A 398 41.84 -46.84 -13.71
CA TRP A 398 42.55 -47.87 -12.96
C TRP A 398 43.92 -47.35 -12.54
N VAL A 399 44.40 -47.80 -11.38
CA VAL A 399 45.73 -47.46 -10.86
C VAL A 399 46.46 -48.77 -10.60
N ILE A 400 47.67 -48.90 -11.12
CA ILE A 400 48.55 -50.03 -10.79
C ILE A 400 49.70 -49.47 -9.97
N THR A 401 49.90 -50.00 -8.76
CA THR A 401 50.97 -49.57 -7.86
C THR A 401 51.92 -50.71 -7.50
N THR A 402 53.07 -50.37 -6.94
CA THR A 402 53.86 -51.30 -6.11
C THR A 402 53.12 -51.61 -4.81
N ASP A 403 53.64 -52.55 -4.02
CA ASP A 403 53.17 -52.85 -2.65
C ASP A 403 53.42 -51.72 -1.64
N THR A 404 54.21 -50.71 -2.01
CA THR A 404 54.48 -49.50 -1.20
C THR A 404 53.75 -48.25 -1.72
N GLY A 405 52.90 -48.40 -2.74
CA GLY A 405 52.03 -47.33 -3.25
C GLY A 405 52.59 -46.52 -4.42
N GLU A 406 53.82 -46.76 -4.89
CA GLU A 406 54.35 -46.08 -6.09
C GLU A 406 53.52 -46.45 -7.32
N ILE A 407 53.00 -45.45 -8.04
CA ILE A 407 52.16 -45.61 -9.22
C ILE A 407 53.01 -46.05 -10.41
N LEU A 408 52.80 -47.27 -10.88
CA LEU A 408 53.47 -47.84 -12.04
C LEU A 408 52.74 -47.51 -13.35
N GLY A 409 51.42 -47.36 -13.29
CA GLY A 409 50.62 -47.05 -14.47
C GLY A 409 49.18 -46.67 -14.16
N LEU A 410 48.56 -45.96 -15.11
CA LEU A 410 47.19 -45.47 -15.04
C LEU A 410 46.37 -45.96 -16.24
N PRO A 411 46.01 -47.26 -16.30
CA PRO A 411 45.23 -47.76 -17.42
C PRO A 411 43.83 -47.10 -17.46
N PRO A 412 43.42 -46.50 -18.59
CA PRO A 412 42.17 -45.75 -18.66
C PRO A 412 40.92 -46.65 -18.71
N THR A 413 41.09 -47.97 -18.90
CA THR A 413 39.99 -48.92 -19.03
C THR A 413 40.39 -50.28 -18.49
N LEU A 414 39.39 -51.10 -18.13
CA LEU A 414 39.61 -52.49 -17.71
C LEU A 414 40.37 -53.31 -18.76
N ALA A 415 40.02 -53.16 -20.05
CA ALA A 415 40.72 -53.85 -21.13
C ALA A 415 42.20 -53.43 -21.23
N ALA A 416 42.53 -52.19 -20.87
CA ALA A 416 43.93 -51.74 -20.80
C ALA A 416 44.66 -52.38 -19.61
N VAL A 417 43.99 -52.59 -18.46
CA VAL A 417 44.54 -53.35 -17.32
C VAL A 417 44.83 -54.80 -17.71
N GLU A 418 43.85 -55.48 -18.33
CA GLU A 418 44.00 -56.86 -18.79
C GLU A 418 45.03 -57.00 -19.93
N GLY A 419 45.42 -55.89 -20.56
CA GLY A 419 46.52 -55.85 -21.54
C GLY A 419 47.91 -55.62 -20.94
N VAL A 420 48.04 -55.34 -19.63
CA VAL A 420 49.33 -55.10 -18.98
C VAL A 420 50.09 -56.43 -18.83
N ASN A 421 51.34 -56.44 -19.31
CA ASN A 421 52.25 -57.56 -19.11
C ASN A 421 53.00 -57.41 -17.77
N PHE A 422 52.65 -58.23 -16.79
CA PHE A 422 53.22 -58.23 -15.45
C PHE A 422 54.61 -58.90 -15.38
N ASP A 423 54.96 -59.80 -16.32
CA ASP A 423 56.29 -60.43 -16.42
C ASP A 423 57.37 -59.36 -16.68
N ALA A 424 57.06 -58.35 -17.51
CA ALA A 424 57.99 -57.29 -17.90
C ALA A 424 58.46 -56.40 -16.73
N ALA A 425 57.71 -56.38 -15.62
CA ALA A 425 58.00 -55.55 -14.46
C ALA A 425 58.87 -56.28 -13.39
N GLY A 426 59.32 -57.51 -13.65
CA GLY A 426 60.21 -58.28 -12.77
C GLY A 426 59.54 -58.90 -11.54
N VAL A 427 60.32 -59.55 -10.68
CA VAL A 427 59.84 -60.21 -9.46
C VAL A 427 59.35 -59.17 -8.45
N GLY A 428 58.22 -59.44 -7.79
CA GLY A 428 57.65 -58.58 -6.76
C GLY A 428 56.12 -58.55 -6.76
N VAL A 429 55.55 -57.67 -5.94
CA VAL A 429 54.10 -57.52 -5.78
C VAL A 429 53.64 -56.20 -6.41
N CYS A 430 52.51 -56.25 -7.11
CA CYS A 430 51.79 -55.08 -7.57
C CYS A 430 50.33 -55.13 -7.08
N LEU A 431 49.71 -53.96 -6.96
CA LEU A 431 48.31 -53.81 -6.58
C LEU A 431 47.56 -53.14 -7.73
N ILE A 432 46.35 -53.63 -8.02
CA ILE A 432 45.45 -53.06 -9.01
C ILE A 432 44.28 -52.44 -8.25
N TRP A 433 44.03 -51.16 -8.51
CA TRP A 433 42.98 -50.36 -7.89
C TRP A 433 42.03 -49.81 -8.94
N TYR A 434 40.78 -49.58 -8.54
CA TYR A 434 39.84 -48.76 -9.28
C TYR A 434 39.64 -47.46 -8.51
N LEU A 435 39.82 -46.33 -9.19
CA LEU A 435 39.79 -45.00 -8.60
C LEU A 435 38.61 -44.23 -9.16
N ARG A 436 37.83 -43.60 -8.26
CA ARG A 436 36.86 -42.56 -8.60
C ARG A 436 37.25 -41.26 -7.96
N TYR A 437 37.10 -40.15 -8.66
CA TYR A 437 37.54 -38.84 -8.18
C TYR A 437 36.80 -37.70 -8.87
N GLU A 438 36.91 -36.52 -8.26
CA GLU A 438 36.39 -35.26 -8.81
C GLU A 438 37.51 -34.39 -9.39
N GLU A 439 37.13 -33.31 -10.07
CA GLU A 439 38.08 -32.28 -10.50
C GLU A 439 38.92 -31.78 -9.31
N GLY A 440 40.22 -31.53 -9.57
CA GLY A 440 41.15 -31.01 -8.56
C GLY A 440 41.99 -32.06 -7.85
N LEU A 441 41.81 -33.37 -8.13
CA LEU A 441 42.72 -34.41 -7.66
C LEU A 441 44.17 -34.15 -8.13
N THR A 442 45.12 -34.21 -7.20
CA THR A 442 46.56 -34.09 -7.47
C THR A 442 47.32 -35.34 -7.00
N GLY A 443 48.55 -35.53 -7.50
CA GLY A 443 49.37 -36.71 -7.20
C GLY A 443 49.09 -37.94 -8.08
N LEU A 444 48.08 -37.90 -8.95
CA LEU A 444 47.72 -39.01 -9.84
C LEU A 444 48.61 -39.05 -11.10
N ALA A 445 49.87 -39.48 -10.94
CA ALA A 445 50.81 -39.64 -12.06
C ALA A 445 51.76 -40.83 -11.84
N ALA A 446 52.28 -41.41 -12.92
CA ALA A 446 53.26 -42.50 -12.82
C ALA A 446 54.57 -42.02 -12.17
N GLY A 447 55.08 -42.80 -11.22
CA GLY A 447 56.24 -42.46 -10.39
C GLY A 447 55.91 -41.73 -9.08
N GLU A 448 54.69 -41.21 -8.92
CA GLU A 448 54.20 -40.63 -7.66
C GLU A 448 53.68 -41.72 -6.71
N ASN A 449 53.34 -41.38 -5.46
CA ASN A 449 52.79 -42.33 -4.50
C ASN A 449 51.27 -42.17 -4.35
N ALA A 450 50.52 -43.28 -4.45
CA ALA A 450 49.07 -43.28 -4.29
C ALA A 450 48.59 -42.93 -2.86
N ASN A 451 49.46 -43.02 -1.85
CA ASN A 451 49.16 -42.54 -0.50
C ASN A 451 49.26 -41.01 -0.38
N ASP A 452 49.88 -40.35 -1.35
CA ASP A 452 50.05 -38.89 -1.41
C ASP A 452 49.02 -38.23 -2.33
N LEU A 453 47.95 -38.95 -2.70
CA LEU A 453 46.83 -38.36 -3.44
C LEU A 453 46.13 -37.33 -2.56
N GLU A 454 45.96 -36.12 -3.10
CA GLU A 454 45.24 -35.03 -2.45
C GLU A 454 44.08 -34.57 -3.33
N GLY A 455 42.88 -34.46 -2.73
CA GLY A 455 41.65 -34.06 -3.42
C GLY A 455 40.48 -34.95 -3.01
N CYS A 456 39.38 -34.88 -3.77
CA CYS A 456 38.20 -35.69 -3.50
C CYS A 456 38.21 -36.97 -4.33
N PHE A 457 38.41 -38.11 -3.67
CA PHE A 457 38.52 -39.41 -4.34
C PHE A 457 38.17 -40.59 -3.42
N ASP A 458 37.96 -41.74 -4.04
CA ASP A 458 37.88 -43.04 -3.37
C ASP A 458 38.62 -44.12 -4.18
N LEU A 459 39.31 -45.01 -3.47
CA LEU A 459 40.05 -46.14 -4.02
C LEU A 459 39.35 -47.44 -3.59
N SER A 460 39.15 -48.34 -4.54
CA SER A 460 38.64 -49.68 -4.24
C SER A 460 39.59 -50.43 -3.31
N GLU A 461 39.12 -51.52 -2.70
CA GLU A 461 40.06 -52.54 -2.20
C GLU A 461 40.94 -53.05 -3.36
N PRO A 462 42.26 -53.25 -3.16
CA PRO A 462 43.17 -53.60 -4.24
C PRO A 462 43.12 -55.09 -4.56
N VAL A 463 43.28 -55.43 -5.84
CA VAL A 463 43.61 -56.79 -6.27
C VAL A 463 45.11 -56.98 -6.31
N THR A 464 45.61 -57.99 -5.59
CA THR A 464 47.04 -58.30 -5.54
C THR A 464 47.50 -59.14 -6.72
N VAL A 465 48.64 -58.79 -7.31
CA VAL A 465 49.37 -59.58 -8.31
C VAL A 465 50.76 -59.91 -7.77
N THR A 466 51.05 -61.19 -7.58
CA THR A 466 52.36 -61.69 -7.12
C THR A 466 53.16 -62.26 -8.29
N ARG A 467 54.40 -61.81 -8.47
CA ARG A 467 55.31 -62.29 -9.52
C ARG A 467 56.53 -62.93 -8.86
N ASN A 468 56.72 -64.23 -9.06
CA ASN A 468 57.76 -65.04 -8.41
C ASN A 468 58.96 -65.33 -9.30
#